data_AF-A0A976E278-F1
#
_entry.id   AF-A0A976E278-F1
#
_cell.length_a   1.000
_cell.length_b   1.000
_cell.length_c   1.000
_cell.angle_alpha   90.00
_cell.angle_beta   90.00
_cell.angle_gamma   90.00
#
_symmetry.space_group_name_H-M   'P 1'
#
loop_
_entity.id
_entity.type
_entity.pdbx_description
1 polymer ?
#
loop_
_entity_poly.entity_id
_entity_poly.type
_entity_poly.pdbx_seq_one_letter_code
_entity_poly.pdbx_strand_id
1 'polypeptide(L)' 'HLGEDHLGFGSDYDGCTTPEVIGDVTGLPRLLQALSDHGYDRPLLEKLAQGNWLALLDRTL' A
#
# COMPACT_ATOMS: atom_id res chain seq x y z
N HIS A 1 1.91 14.83 11.83
CA HIS A 1 1.61 14.28 10.49
C HIS A 1 2.65 13.22 10.17
N LEU A 2 2.24 12.08 9.59
CA LEU A 2 3.17 11.02 9.17
C LEU A 2 3.93 11.42 7.91
N GLY A 3 3.28 12.05 6.92
CA GLY A 3 3.92 12.37 5.63
C GLY A 3 4.01 11.16 4.70
N GLU A 4 4.24 11.42 3.42
CA GLU A 4 4.15 10.39 2.37
C GLU A 4 5.23 9.31 2.46
N ASP A 5 6.36 9.58 3.11
CA ASP A 5 7.49 8.64 3.24
C ASP A 5 7.34 7.65 4.41
N HIS A 6 6.22 7.73 5.14
CA HIS A 6 5.99 6.98 6.39
C HIS A 6 4.68 6.19 6.39
N LEU A 7 4.13 5.90 5.20
CA LEU A 7 2.91 5.11 4.99
C LEU A 7 3.16 3.94 4.04
N GLY A 8 2.50 2.81 4.28
CA GLY A 8 2.56 1.64 3.41
C GLY A 8 1.40 0.69 3.68
N PHE A 9 1.24 -0.32 2.84
CA PHE A 9 0.21 -1.34 3.06
C PHE A 9 0.66 -2.40 4.07
N GLY A 10 -0.26 -2.80 4.94
CA GLY A 10 -0.16 -3.97 5.82
C GLY A 10 -1.51 -4.68 5.81
N SER A 11 -1.68 -5.60 4.85
CA SER A 11 -3.01 -6.15 4.51
C SER A 11 -3.59 -7.10 5.55
N ASP A 12 -2.72 -7.75 6.34
CA ASP A 12 -3.10 -8.83 7.25
C ASP A 12 -3.92 -9.93 6.55
N TYR A 13 -3.54 -10.26 5.31
CA TYR A 13 -4.08 -11.42 4.59
C TYR A 13 -3.87 -12.69 5.43
N ASP A 14 -4.88 -13.55 5.45
CA ASP A 14 -4.96 -14.76 6.28
C ASP A 14 -4.99 -14.50 7.82
N GLY A 15 -4.90 -13.24 8.26
CA GLY A 15 -4.96 -12.82 9.67
C GLY A 15 -6.24 -12.07 10.05
N CYS A 16 -6.96 -11.51 9.07
CA CYS A 16 -8.20 -10.76 9.29
C CYS A 16 -9.29 -11.06 8.23
N THR A 17 -10.52 -10.61 8.51
CA THR A 17 -11.56 -10.53 7.48
C THR A 17 -11.30 -9.33 6.58
N THR A 18 -11.02 -9.59 5.30
CA THR A 18 -10.80 -8.54 4.31
C THR A 18 -12.12 -7.99 3.76
N PRO A 19 -12.18 -6.72 3.32
CA PRO A 19 -13.34 -6.20 2.61
C PRO A 19 -13.61 -7.01 1.34
N GLU A 20 -14.87 -7.41 1.10
CA GLU A 20 -15.25 -8.24 -0.06
C GLU A 20 -14.78 -7.68 -1.40
N VAL A 21 -14.79 -6.35 -1.55
CA VAL A 21 -14.36 -5.67 -2.78
C VAL A 21 -12.87 -5.86 -3.06
N ILE A 22 -12.05 -6.04 -2.02
CA ILE A 22 -10.63 -6.38 -2.14
C ILE A 22 -10.50 -7.90 -2.30
N GLY A 23 -11.13 -8.67 -1.40
CA GLY A 23 -11.00 -10.12 -1.38
C GLY A 23 -9.62 -10.52 -0.88
N ASP A 24 -8.87 -11.26 -1.69
CA ASP A 24 -7.52 -11.72 -1.37
C ASP A 24 -6.44 -10.86 -2.05
N VAL A 25 -5.21 -11.39 -2.13
CA VAL A 25 -4.07 -10.72 -2.77
C VAL A 25 -4.33 -10.31 -4.23
N THR A 26 -5.21 -11.01 -4.94
CA THR A 26 -5.59 -10.67 -6.32
C THR A 26 -6.37 -9.34 -6.41
N GLY A 27 -6.85 -8.83 -5.27
CA GLY A 27 -7.51 -7.53 -5.15
C GLY A 27 -6.59 -6.32 -5.16
N LEU A 28 -5.30 -6.50 -4.82
CA LEU A 28 -4.38 -5.37 -4.65
C LEU A 28 -4.25 -4.47 -5.89
N PRO A 29 -4.17 -5.00 -7.14
CA PRO A 29 -4.17 -4.15 -8.32
C PRO A 29 -5.40 -3.24 -8.45
N ARG A 30 -6.59 -3.72 -8.04
CA ARG A 30 -7.82 -2.91 -8.05
C ARG A 30 -7.78 -1.78 -7.02
N LEU A 31 -7.20 -2.04 -5.85
CA LEU A 31 -6.99 -0.99 -4.84
C LEU A 31 -6.04 0.09 -5.36
N LEU A 32 -4.92 -0.30 -5.98
CA LEU A 32 -3.98 0.65 -6.57
C LEU A 32 -4.63 1.48 -7.69
N GLN A 33 -5.46 0.87 -8.53
CA GLN A 33 -6.23 1.60 -9.54
C GLN A 33 -7.19 2.60 -8.90
N ALA A 34 -7.94 2.20 -7.87
CA ALA A 34 -8.86 3.11 -7.17
C ALA A 34 -8.13 4.31 -6.54
N LEU A 35 -6.93 4.12 -6.00
CA LEU A 35 -6.10 5.21 -5.48
C LEU A 35 -5.58 6.12 -6.60
N SER A 36 -5.18 5.56 -7.74
CA SER A 36 -4.83 6.33 -8.93
C SER A 36 -6.01 7.17 -9.43
N ASP A 37 -7.20 6.58 -9.53
CA ASP A 37 -8.43 7.26 -9.95
C ASP A 37 -8.84 8.36 -8.96
N HIS A 38 -8.51 8.18 -7.68
CA HIS A 38 -8.68 9.20 -6.64
C HIS A 38 -7.69 10.39 -6.79
N GLY A 39 -6.64 10.24 -7.58
CA GLY A 39 -5.67 11.29 -7.88
C GLY A 39 -4.29 11.10 -7.24
N TYR A 40 -3.99 9.92 -6.69
CA TYR A 40 -2.63 9.63 -6.23
C TYR A 40 -1.74 9.41 -7.43
N ASP A 41 -0.67 10.20 -7.50
CA ASP A 41 0.25 10.11 -8.62
C ASP A 41 1.11 8.86 -8.55
N ARG A 42 1.75 8.54 -9.68
CA ARG A 42 2.57 7.35 -9.80
C ARG A 42 3.71 7.30 -8.76
N PRO A 43 4.48 8.39 -8.51
CA PRO A 43 5.48 8.41 -7.44
C PRO A 43 4.93 8.05 -6.06
N LEU A 44 3.78 8.61 -5.66
CA LEU A 44 3.17 8.31 -4.37
C LEU A 44 2.72 6.84 -4.30
N LEU A 45 2.10 6.31 -5.36
CA LEU A 45 1.68 4.90 -5.40
C LEU A 45 2.87 3.94 -5.26
N GLU A 46 4.02 4.25 -5.86
CA GLU A 46 5.24 3.43 -5.74
C GLU A 46 5.80 3.46 -4.30
N LYS A 47 5.76 4.61 -3.64
CA LYS A 47 6.14 4.73 -2.22
C LYS A 47 5.26 3.86 -1.33
N LEU A 48 3.93 3.95 -1.49
CA LEU A 48 2.95 3.19 -0.70
C LEU A 48 3.02 1.68 -0.95
N ALA A 49 3.24 1.27 -2.20
CA ALA A 49 3.27 -0.13 -2.60
C ALA A 49 4.52 -0.86 -2.08
N GLN A 50 5.68 -0.21 -2.08
CA GLN A 50 6.92 -0.84 -1.62
C GLN A 50 8.01 0.14 -1.16
N GLY A 51 8.11 1.34 -1.74
CA GLY A 51 9.28 2.21 -1.55
C GLY A 51 9.53 2.58 -0.09
N ASN A 52 8.47 2.85 0.67
CA ASN A 52 8.59 3.22 2.08
C ASN A 52 8.95 2.03 2.97
N TRP A 53 8.52 0.82 2.60
CA TRP A 53 8.94 -0.40 3.31
C TRP A 53 10.42 -0.67 3.08
N LEU A 54 10.90 -0.58 1.83
CA LEU A 54 12.33 -0.75 1.53
C LEU A 54 13.19 0.28 2.26
N ALA A 55 12.80 1.57 2.21
CA ALA A 55 13.50 2.62 2.94
C ALA A 55 13.45 2.44 4.47
N LEU A 56 12.38 1.83 5.01
CA LEU A 56 12.33 1.47 6.43
C LEU A 56 13.33 0.37 6.77
N LEU A 57 13.40 -0.69 5.95
CA LEU A 57 14.37 -1.77 6.14
C LEU A 57 15.80 -1.22 6.12
N ASP A 58 16.15 -0.36 5.15
CA ASP A 58 17.47 0.29 5.06
C ASP A 58 17.84 1.13 6.30
N ARG A 59 16.85 1.69 7.00
CA ARG A 59 17.08 2.50 8.21
C ARG A 59 17.20 1.66 9.49
N THR A 60 16.81 0.39 9.45
CA THR A 60 16.58 -0.42 10.65
C THR A 60 17.37 -1.73 10.68
N LEU A 61 17.87 -2.19 9.54
CA LEU A 61 18.72 -3.37 9.37
C LEU A 61 20.15 -2.95 8.98
#